data_AF-A0A0Q5PKE2-F1
#
_entry.id   AF-A0A0Q5PKE2-F1
#
_cell.length_a   1.000
_cell.length_b   1.000
_cell.length_c   1.000
_cell.angle_alpha   90.00
_cell.angle_beta   90.00
_cell.angle_gamma   90.00
#
_symmetry.space_group_name_H-M   'P 1'
#
loop_
_entity.id
_entity.type
_entity.pdbx_description
1 polymer ?
#
loop_
_entity_poly.entity_id
_entity_poly.type
_entity_poly.pdbx_seq_one_letter_code
_entity_poly.pdbx_strand_id
1 'polypeptide(L)'
;MMTRPRFADATHELAIVARNLRDSRAAGDPKMVADGKLTPAQAADRLRVADAVAVDWSAYAAMQLPAGAGATQAEKRDMLAGALKVITIRRDRAHAAMLAECAWMGQLAIGALWQLVDAHVPQTGRIEPYLHWESYAAAVEALLWWQDRTGQASKRWSVDATLWMREQLAAGQGRLAA
;
A
#
# COMPACT_ATOMS: atom_id res chain seq x y z
N MET A 1 18.18 -5.81 -6.91
CA MET A 1 16.90 -5.67 -7.65
C MET A 1 15.82 -6.36 -6.82
N MET A 2 14.84 -5.65 -6.27
CA MET A 2 13.78 -6.28 -5.47
C MET A 2 12.85 -7.10 -6.37
N THR A 3 12.61 -8.36 -5.99
CA THR A 3 11.60 -9.25 -6.58
C THR A 3 10.23 -8.58 -6.58
N ARG A 4 9.36 -8.93 -7.54
CA ARG A 4 7.98 -8.40 -7.61
C ARG A 4 7.21 -8.77 -6.33
N PRO A 5 6.65 -7.80 -5.58
CA PRO A 5 5.94 -8.07 -4.32
C PRO A 5 4.54 -8.61 -4.59
N ARG A 6 3.98 -9.30 -3.58
CA ARG A 6 2.70 -10.02 -3.64
C ARG A 6 1.54 -9.17 -4.18
N PHE A 7 1.44 -7.92 -3.74
CA PHE A 7 0.33 -7.02 -4.09
C PHE A 7 0.63 -6.08 -5.26
N ALA A 8 1.66 -6.33 -6.06
CA ALA A 8 2.06 -5.44 -7.16
C ALA A 8 0.90 -5.08 -8.10
N ASP A 9 -0.03 -6.01 -8.34
CA ASP A 9 -1.15 -5.79 -9.28
C ASP A 9 -2.47 -5.42 -8.62
N ALA A 10 -2.54 -5.48 -7.29
CA ALA A 10 -3.73 -5.25 -6.47
C ALA A 10 -4.06 -3.74 -6.36
N THR A 11 -4.29 -3.10 -7.50
CA THR A 11 -4.30 -1.62 -7.61
C THR A 11 -5.39 -0.98 -6.73
N HIS A 12 -6.53 -1.65 -6.56
CA HIS A 12 -7.62 -1.17 -5.71
C HIS A 12 -7.23 -1.23 -4.22
N GLU A 13 -6.65 -2.34 -3.79
CA GLU A 13 -6.17 -2.58 -2.44
C GLU A 13 -5.03 -1.61 -2.09
N LEU A 14 -4.12 -1.38 -3.03
CA LEU A 14 -3.04 -0.40 -2.87
C LEU A 14 -3.58 1.03 -2.70
N ALA A 15 -4.68 1.38 -3.38
CA ALA A 15 -5.35 2.67 -3.15
C ALA A 15 -6.01 2.77 -1.77
N ILE A 16 -6.57 1.67 -1.25
CA ILE A 16 -7.08 1.61 0.13
C ILE A 16 -5.92 1.81 1.13
N VAL A 17 -4.80 1.11 0.94
CA VAL A 17 -3.62 1.23 1.81
C VAL A 17 -3.03 2.64 1.77
N ALA A 18 -2.90 3.26 0.60
CA ALA A 18 -2.42 4.63 0.47
C ALA A 18 -3.30 5.62 1.26
N ARG A 19 -4.63 5.46 1.19
CA ARG A 19 -5.59 6.26 1.97
C ARG A 19 -5.46 6.00 3.47
N ASN A 20 -5.33 4.75 3.89
CA ASN A 20 -5.15 4.41 5.31
C ASN A 20 -3.87 5.03 5.90
N LEU A 21 -2.79 5.09 5.12
CA LEU A 21 -1.56 5.79 5.52
C LEU A 21 -1.79 7.29 5.72
N ARG A 22 -2.54 7.92 4.81
CA ARG A 22 -2.95 9.32 4.91
C ARG A 22 -3.83 9.57 6.13
N ASP A 23 -4.84 8.75 6.35
CA ASP A 23 -5.76 8.92 7.48
C ASP A 23 -5.06 8.68 8.82
N SER A 24 -4.12 7.73 8.87
CA SER A 24 -3.25 7.51 10.03
C SER A 24 -2.42 8.76 10.38
N ARG A 25 -1.94 9.49 9.36
CA ARG A 25 -1.22 10.77 9.55
C ARG A 25 -2.15 11.85 10.04
N ALA A 26 -3.29 12.04 9.39
CA ALA A 26 -4.27 13.05 9.75
C ALA A 26 -4.75 12.89 11.20
N ALA A 27 -4.93 11.65 11.67
CA ALA A 27 -5.34 11.36 13.04
C ALA A 27 -4.17 11.42 14.05
N GLY A 28 -2.97 10.95 13.67
CA GLY A 28 -1.85 10.77 14.60
C GLY A 28 -0.93 11.99 14.75
N ASP A 29 -0.67 12.71 13.66
CA ASP A 29 0.30 13.81 13.64
C ASP A 29 -0.11 14.99 14.55
N PRO A 30 -1.40 15.37 14.71
CA PRO A 30 -1.80 16.40 15.67
C PRO A 30 -1.38 16.09 17.11
N LYS A 31 -1.50 14.83 17.54
CA LYS A 31 -1.02 14.39 18.86
C LYS A 31 0.50 14.49 18.96
N MET A 32 1.23 14.14 17.89
CA MET A 32 2.69 14.27 17.88
C MET A 32 3.16 15.73 17.95
N VAL A 33 2.41 16.66 17.37
CA VAL A 33 2.67 18.11 17.51
C VAL A 33 2.41 18.57 18.95
N ALA A 34 1.29 18.16 19.54
CA ALA A 34 0.98 18.48 20.94
C ALA A 34 2.02 17.91 21.92
N ASP A 35 2.55 16.71 21.64
CA ASP A 35 3.62 16.08 22.41
C ASP A 35 5.02 16.70 22.14
N GLY A 36 5.15 17.70 21.27
CA GLY A 36 6.42 18.34 20.90
C GLY A 36 7.37 17.47 20.05
N LYS A 37 6.88 16.34 19.51
CA LYS A 37 7.67 15.41 18.66
C LYS A 37 7.73 15.83 17.20
N LEU A 38 6.83 16.70 16.78
CA LEU A 38 6.79 17.31 15.45
C LEU A 38 6.48 18.80 15.55
N THR A 39 7.03 19.59 14.64
CA THR A 39 6.53 20.94 14.41
C THR A 39 5.24 20.89 13.58
N PRO A 40 4.36 21.91 13.67
CA PRO A 40 3.17 21.99 12.80
C PRO A 40 3.53 21.93 11.31
N ALA A 41 4.63 22.55 10.91
CA ALA A 41 5.12 22.52 9.53
C ALA A 41 5.51 21.11 9.07
N GLN A 42 6.18 20.33 9.94
CA GLN A 42 6.51 18.94 9.63
C GLN A 42 5.27 18.06 9.52
N ALA A 43 4.26 18.24 10.39
CA ALA A 43 3.01 17.50 10.29
C ALA A 43 2.26 17.82 8.99
N ALA A 44 2.17 19.11 8.62
CA ALA A 44 1.54 19.53 7.37
C ALA A 44 2.27 18.96 6.15
N ASP A 45 3.61 18.96 6.15
CA ASP A 45 4.40 18.42 5.04
C ASP A 45 4.20 16.90 4.88
N ARG A 46 4.21 16.15 5.99
CA ARG A 46 3.95 14.71 5.97
C ARG A 46 2.55 14.38 5.46
N LEU A 47 1.55 15.17 5.85
CA LEU A 47 0.18 14.99 5.36
C LEU A 47 0.07 15.31 3.87
N ARG A 48 0.69 16.40 3.38
CA ARG A 48 0.77 16.73 1.94
C ARG A 48 1.33 15.56 1.12
N VAL A 49 2.44 14.97 1.57
CA VAL A 49 3.04 13.83 0.86
C VAL A 49 2.11 12.61 0.89
N ALA A 50 1.49 12.31 2.03
CA ALA A 50 0.55 11.21 2.15
C ALA A 50 -0.69 11.39 1.26
N ASP A 51 -1.25 12.60 1.22
CA ASP A 51 -2.35 12.99 0.33
C ASP A 51 -1.96 12.76 -1.14
N ALA A 52 -0.76 13.19 -1.55
CA ALA A 52 -0.28 13.00 -2.91
C ALA A 52 -0.15 11.51 -3.30
N VAL A 53 0.26 10.64 -2.38
CA VAL A 53 0.28 9.18 -2.61
C VAL A 53 -1.15 8.63 -2.72
N ALA A 54 -2.06 9.04 -1.84
CA ALA A 54 -3.46 8.60 -1.86
C ALA A 54 -4.18 9.00 -3.15
N VAL A 55 -3.98 10.25 -3.61
CA VAL A 55 -4.55 10.76 -4.87
C VAL A 55 -4.04 9.97 -6.07
N ASP A 56 -2.72 9.76 -6.16
CA ASP A 56 -2.12 9.01 -7.27
C ASP A 56 -2.70 7.60 -7.38
N TRP A 57 -2.77 6.89 -6.25
CA TRP A 57 -3.26 5.52 -6.24
C TRP A 57 -4.77 5.42 -6.44
N SER A 58 -5.54 6.42 -6.00
CA SER A 58 -6.96 6.51 -6.35
C SER A 58 -7.15 6.66 -7.86
N ALA A 59 -6.34 7.50 -8.52
CA ALA A 59 -6.40 7.64 -9.98
C ALA A 59 -6.02 6.33 -10.68
N TYR A 60 -4.94 5.68 -10.26
CA TYR A 60 -4.54 4.39 -10.84
C TYR A 60 -5.59 3.30 -10.66
N ALA A 61 -6.25 3.24 -9.50
CA ALA A 61 -7.35 2.29 -9.27
C ALA A 61 -8.57 2.57 -10.16
N ALA A 62 -8.81 3.84 -10.49
CA ALA A 62 -9.84 4.25 -11.45
C ALA A 62 -9.41 4.11 -12.92
N MET A 63 -8.21 3.55 -13.19
CA MET A 63 -7.61 3.51 -14.53
C MET A 63 -7.48 4.91 -15.17
N GLN A 64 -7.09 5.89 -14.37
CA GLN A 64 -6.85 7.26 -14.80
C GLN A 64 -5.39 7.66 -14.52
N LEU A 65 -4.90 8.65 -15.29
CA LEU A 65 -3.62 9.26 -15.00
C LEU A 65 -3.77 10.32 -13.92
N PRO A 66 -2.93 10.32 -12.86
CA PRO A 66 -2.95 11.39 -11.90
C PRO A 66 -2.53 12.70 -12.57
N ALA A 67 -3.20 13.79 -12.17
CA ALA A 67 -2.99 15.15 -12.68
C ALA A 67 -1.54 15.65 -12.48
N GLY A 68 -0.80 15.03 -11.56
CA GLY A 68 0.58 15.39 -11.23
C GLY A 68 0.65 16.61 -10.31
N ALA A 69 1.77 16.70 -9.59
CA ALA A 69 2.12 17.74 -8.63
C ALA A 69 1.34 17.72 -7.29
N GLY A 70 2.06 17.33 -6.25
CA GLY A 70 1.64 17.39 -4.85
C GLY A 70 2.79 16.99 -3.94
N ALA A 71 3.59 16.01 -4.38
CA ALA A 71 4.87 15.63 -3.82
C ALA A 71 5.81 15.03 -4.88
N THR A 72 7.12 15.17 -4.68
CA THR A 72 8.16 14.60 -5.54
C THR A 72 8.23 13.08 -5.38
N GLN A 73 8.84 12.38 -6.34
CA GLN A 73 9.01 10.93 -6.26
C GLN A 73 9.89 10.51 -5.06
N ALA A 74 10.89 11.33 -4.71
CA ALA A 74 11.75 11.09 -3.56
C ALA A 74 10.98 11.23 -2.24
N GLU A 75 10.16 12.28 -2.09
CA GLU A 75 9.32 12.48 -0.91
C GLU A 75 8.36 11.30 -0.68
N LYS A 76 7.70 10.85 -1.76
CA LYS A 76 6.78 9.70 -1.71
C LYS A 76 7.51 8.41 -1.31
N ARG A 77 8.68 8.16 -1.89
CA ARG A 77 9.52 7.00 -1.55
C ARG A 77 9.93 7.02 -0.07
N ASP A 78 10.42 8.17 0.41
CA ASP A 78 10.92 8.30 1.78
C ASP A 78 9.77 8.14 2.81
N MET A 79 8.59 8.67 2.49
CA MET A 79 7.37 8.47 3.28
C MET A 79 6.98 6.99 3.35
N LEU A 80 6.94 6.29 2.21
CA LEU A 80 6.58 4.87 2.14
C LEU A 80 7.61 3.98 2.83
N ALA A 81 8.90 4.25 2.67
CA ALA A 81 9.97 3.54 3.37
C ALA A 81 9.86 3.72 4.90
N GLY A 82 9.59 4.95 5.35
CA GLY A 82 9.32 5.25 6.75
C GLY A 82 8.09 4.53 7.29
N ALA A 83 7.00 4.49 6.51
CA ALA A 83 5.79 3.75 6.86
C ALA A 83 6.04 2.25 6.98
N LEU A 84 6.75 1.67 5.99
CA LEU A 84 7.10 0.26 5.96
C LEU A 84 7.90 -0.13 7.22
N LYS A 85 8.89 0.67 7.62
CA LYS A 85 9.67 0.42 8.85
C LYS A 85 8.77 0.30 10.08
N VAL A 86 7.82 1.23 10.26
CA VAL A 86 6.91 1.23 11.42
C VAL A 86 5.95 0.02 11.36
N ILE A 87 5.43 -0.29 10.18
CA ILE A 87 4.49 -1.40 9.97
C ILE A 87 5.19 -2.75 10.21
N THR A 88 6.42 -2.91 9.73
CA THR A 88 7.25 -4.10 9.99
C THR A 88 7.46 -4.32 11.49
N ILE A 89 7.75 -3.27 12.27
CA ILE A 89 7.88 -3.40 13.73
C ILE A 89 6.56 -3.90 14.36
N ARG A 90 5.40 -3.41 13.87
CA ARG A 90 4.09 -3.87 14.36
C ARG A 90 3.80 -5.32 13.98
N ARG A 91 4.14 -5.72 12.75
CA ARG A 91 4.07 -7.10 12.27
C ARG A 91 4.91 -8.01 13.14
N ASP A 92 6.17 -7.66 13.38
CA ASP A 92 7.10 -8.52 14.12
C ASP A 92 6.67 -8.67 15.59
N ARG A 93 6.13 -7.60 16.19
CA ARG A 93 5.53 -7.67 17.53
C ARG A 93 4.28 -8.55 17.56
N ALA A 94 3.40 -8.44 16.57
CA ALA A 94 2.21 -9.28 16.48
C ALA A 94 2.58 -10.75 16.24
N HIS A 95 3.62 -11.01 15.42
CA HIS A 95 4.17 -12.33 15.19
C HIS A 95 4.74 -12.94 16.48
N ALA A 96 5.55 -12.18 17.23
CA ALA A 96 6.08 -12.63 18.51
C ALA A 96 4.97 -12.94 19.52
N ALA A 97 3.91 -12.14 19.57
CA ALA A 97 2.75 -12.39 20.43
C ALA A 97 2.00 -13.67 20.01
N MET A 98 1.79 -13.88 18.71
CA MET A 98 1.19 -15.11 18.18
C MET A 98 2.00 -16.35 18.58
N LEU A 99 3.33 -16.31 18.42
CA LEU A 99 4.21 -17.44 18.75
C LEU A 99 4.30 -17.73 20.24
N ALA A 100 4.22 -16.71 21.09
CA ALA A 100 4.25 -16.88 22.55
C ALA A 100 3.04 -17.67 23.06
N GLU A 101 1.88 -17.52 22.42
CA GLU A 101 0.65 -18.22 22.81
C GLU A 101 0.46 -19.53 22.04
N CYS A 102 0.88 -19.60 20.77
CA CYS A 102 0.66 -20.74 19.88
C CYS A 102 1.88 -21.00 18.99
N ALA A 103 2.98 -21.47 19.58
CA ALA A 103 4.26 -21.67 18.90
C ALA A 103 4.18 -22.53 17.62
N TRP A 104 3.31 -23.54 17.59
CA TRP A 104 3.13 -24.43 16.44
C TRP A 104 2.65 -23.70 15.17
N MET A 105 1.96 -22.57 15.32
CA MET A 105 1.50 -21.75 14.19
C MET A 105 2.66 -21.13 13.41
N GLY A 106 3.85 -20.98 14.02
CA GLY A 106 5.05 -20.49 13.34
C GLY A 106 5.58 -21.42 12.25
N GLN A 107 5.08 -22.67 12.20
CA GLN A 107 5.43 -23.63 11.16
C GLN A 107 4.51 -23.55 9.94
N LEU A 108 3.40 -22.82 10.04
CA LEU A 108 2.41 -22.71 8.98
C LEU A 108 2.78 -21.59 8.00
N ALA A 109 2.52 -21.83 6.71
CA ALA A 109 2.56 -20.78 5.72
C ALA A 109 1.43 -19.75 5.95
N ILE A 110 1.63 -18.49 5.53
CA ILE A 110 0.63 -17.42 5.65
C ILE A 110 -0.74 -17.83 5.09
N GLY A 111 -0.78 -18.56 3.97
CA GLY A 111 -2.04 -19.05 3.40
C GLY A 111 -2.79 -20.02 4.31
N ALA A 112 -2.07 -20.89 5.02
CA ALA A 112 -2.68 -21.81 5.98
C ALA A 112 -3.18 -21.07 7.22
N LEU A 113 -2.49 -20.01 7.66
CA LEU A 113 -2.97 -19.16 8.74
C LEU A 113 -4.28 -18.43 8.37
N TRP A 114 -4.42 -17.95 7.13
CA TRP A 114 -5.70 -17.40 6.64
C TRP A 114 -6.81 -18.44 6.62
N GLN A 115 -6.53 -19.68 6.19
CA GLN A 115 -7.52 -20.76 6.21
C GLN A 115 -8.02 -21.07 7.63
N LEU A 116 -7.17 -20.97 8.65
CA LEU A 116 -7.61 -21.13 10.05
C LEU A 116 -8.57 -20.02 10.48
N VAL A 117 -8.30 -18.77 10.09
CA VAL A 117 -9.19 -17.62 10.34
C VAL A 117 -10.53 -17.84 9.66
N ASP A 118 -10.53 -18.20 8.37
CA ASP A 118 -11.74 -18.45 7.58
C ASP A 118 -12.57 -19.62 8.14
N ALA A 119 -11.89 -20.64 8.69
CA ALA A 119 -12.53 -21.77 9.37
C ALA A 119 -13.05 -21.43 10.79
N HIS A 120 -12.92 -20.17 11.23
CA HIS A 120 -13.37 -19.67 12.54
C HIS A 120 -12.85 -20.52 13.72
N VAL A 121 -11.61 -21.01 13.62
CA VAL A 121 -10.99 -21.78 14.70
C VAL A 121 -10.85 -20.88 15.94
N PRO A 122 -11.37 -21.24 17.13
CA PRO A 122 -11.43 -20.33 18.28
C PRO A 122 -10.08 -19.72 18.74
N GLN A 123 -8.95 -20.35 18.39
CA GLN A 123 -7.61 -19.85 18.70
C GLN A 123 -7.10 -18.77 17.73
N THR A 124 -7.89 -18.33 16.73
CA THR A 124 -7.46 -17.39 15.68
C THR A 124 -7.44 -15.92 16.07
N GLY A 125 -8.03 -15.53 17.20
CA GLY A 125 -8.09 -14.13 17.63
C GLY A 125 -6.71 -13.45 17.81
N ARG A 126 -5.63 -14.24 17.89
CA ARG A 126 -4.24 -13.76 17.94
C ARG A 126 -3.49 -13.84 16.61
N ILE A 127 -4.03 -14.58 15.64
CA ILE A 127 -3.50 -14.70 14.29
C ILE A 127 -3.88 -13.45 13.47
N GLU A 128 -5.12 -12.97 13.63
CA GLU A 128 -5.65 -11.84 12.86
C GLU A 128 -4.78 -10.57 12.93
N PRO A 129 -4.28 -10.13 14.10
CA PRO A 129 -3.39 -8.97 14.16
C PRO A 129 -2.09 -9.18 13.38
N TYR A 130 -1.51 -10.38 13.43
CA TYR A 130 -0.30 -10.69 12.67
C TYR A 130 -0.59 -10.67 11.17
N LEU A 131 -1.64 -11.36 10.72
CA LEU A 131 -2.02 -11.41 9.30
C LEU A 131 -2.39 -10.04 8.75
N HIS A 132 -3.05 -9.21 9.55
CA HIS A 132 -3.33 -7.82 9.21
C HIS A 132 -2.03 -7.04 8.94
N TRP A 133 -1.09 -7.03 9.90
CA TRP A 133 0.15 -6.28 9.74
C TRP A 133 1.08 -6.86 8.67
N GLU A 134 1.08 -8.18 8.47
CA GLU A 134 1.81 -8.84 7.40
C GLU A 134 1.27 -8.41 6.03
N SER A 135 -0.04 -8.48 5.84
CA SER A 135 -0.67 -8.07 4.58
C SER A 135 -0.50 -6.58 4.32
N TYR A 136 -0.60 -5.75 5.37
CA TYR A 136 -0.38 -4.31 5.27
C TYR A 136 1.08 -3.98 4.94
N ALA A 137 2.05 -4.68 5.53
CA ALA A 137 3.46 -4.53 5.18
C ALA A 137 3.70 -4.86 3.70
N ALA A 138 3.22 -6.01 3.23
CA ALA A 138 3.36 -6.44 1.84
C ALA A 138 2.71 -5.47 0.84
N ALA A 139 1.60 -4.83 1.23
CA ALA A 139 0.97 -3.80 0.40
C ALA A 139 1.81 -2.51 0.36
N VAL A 140 2.37 -2.06 1.48
CA VAL A 140 3.28 -0.90 1.49
C VAL A 140 4.58 -1.19 0.75
N GLU A 141 5.11 -2.42 0.81
CA GLU A 141 6.21 -2.87 -0.04
C GLU A 141 5.87 -2.77 -1.53
N ALA A 142 4.64 -3.12 -1.92
CA ALA A 142 4.18 -2.96 -3.31
C ALA A 142 4.05 -1.49 -3.73
N LEU A 143 3.54 -0.62 -2.85
CA LEU A 143 3.54 0.83 -3.09
C LEU A 143 4.96 1.35 -3.33
N LEU A 144 5.89 1.00 -2.44
CA LEU A 144 7.30 1.41 -2.52
C LEU A 144 7.98 0.88 -3.78
N TRP A 145 7.72 -0.38 -4.11
CA TRP A 145 8.26 -1.03 -5.31
C TRP A 145 7.83 -0.33 -6.60
N TRP A 146 6.56 0.11 -6.70
CA TRP A 146 6.13 0.92 -7.83
C TRP A 146 6.72 2.32 -7.80
N GLN A 147 6.89 2.89 -6.62
CA GLN A 147 7.47 4.22 -6.42
C GLN A 147 8.94 4.31 -6.87
N ASP A 148 9.68 3.20 -6.77
CA ASP A 148 11.07 3.10 -7.25
C ASP A 148 11.20 2.92 -8.77
N ARG A 149 10.09 2.70 -9.49
CA ARG A 149 10.10 2.43 -10.92
C ARG A 149 9.89 3.68 -11.76
N THR A 150 10.66 3.77 -12.83
CA THR A 150 10.63 4.89 -13.77
C THR A 150 10.42 4.42 -15.21
N GLY A 151 10.11 5.36 -16.11
CA GLY A 151 9.90 5.07 -17.52
C GLY A 151 8.82 4.02 -17.77
N GLN A 152 9.10 3.05 -18.65
CA GLN A 152 8.18 1.97 -19.01
C GLN A 152 7.87 1.01 -17.85
N ALA A 153 8.73 0.96 -16.85
CA ALA A 153 8.49 0.15 -15.66
C ALA A 153 7.57 0.86 -14.64
N SER A 154 7.25 2.14 -14.82
CA SER A 154 6.44 2.90 -13.85
C SER A 154 4.96 2.53 -13.90
N LYS A 155 4.25 2.70 -12.77
CA LYS A 155 2.81 2.48 -12.70
C LYS A 155 2.04 3.42 -13.65
N ARG A 156 2.51 4.67 -13.77
CA ARG A 156 1.96 5.66 -14.70
C ARG A 156 1.97 5.15 -16.14
N TRP A 157 3.13 4.64 -16.59
CA TRP A 157 3.25 4.10 -17.95
C TRP A 157 2.33 2.89 -18.16
N SER A 158 2.23 1.99 -17.18
CA SER A 158 1.33 0.83 -17.27
C SER A 158 -0.14 1.23 -17.46
N VAL A 159 -0.61 2.28 -16.76
CA VAL A 159 -1.98 2.80 -16.91
C VAL A 159 -2.15 3.51 -18.25
N ASP A 160 -1.20 4.36 -18.64
CA ASP A 160 -1.19 5.07 -19.92
C ASP A 160 -1.27 4.11 -21.12
N ALA A 161 -0.42 3.08 -21.14
CA ALA A 161 -0.41 2.05 -22.17
C ALA A 161 -1.76 1.29 -22.23
N THR A 162 -2.36 1.01 -21.08
CA THR A 162 -3.67 0.33 -21.03
C THR A 162 -4.79 1.21 -21.59
N LEU A 163 -4.77 2.51 -21.30
CA LEU A 163 -5.73 3.47 -21.84
C LEU A 163 -5.59 3.59 -23.35
N TRP A 164 -4.37 3.76 -23.85
CA TRP A 164 -4.09 3.79 -25.28
C TRP A 164 -4.56 2.52 -26.00
N MET A 165 -4.30 1.33 -25.44
CA MET A 165 -4.76 0.06 -26.04
C MET A 165 -6.30 -0.01 -26.15
N ARG A 166 -7.02 0.51 -25.15
CA ARG A 166 -8.50 0.54 -25.18
C ARG A 166 -9.02 1.45 -26.29
N GLU A 167 -8.39 2.61 -26.48
CA GLU A 167 -8.75 3.53 -27.56
C GLU A 167 -8.54 2.91 -28.95
N GLN A 168 -7.41 2.22 -29.14
CA GLN A 168 -7.12 1.55 -30.41
C GLN A 168 -8.11 0.42 -30.71
N LEU A 169 -8.49 -0.37 -29.70
CA LEU A 169 -9.49 -1.43 -29.85
C LEU A 169 -10.86 -0.86 -30.22
N ALA A 170 -11.29 0.22 -29.57
CA ALA A 170 -12.54 0.90 -29.91
C ALA A 170 -12.54 1.45 -31.34
N ALA A 171 -11.43 2.07 -31.77
CA ALA A 171 -11.27 2.57 -33.13
C ALA A 171 -11.25 1.44 -34.18
N GLY A 172 -10.63 0.30 -33.85
CA GLY A 172 -10.60 -0.90 -34.71
C GLY A 172 -11.97 -1.57 -34.86
N GLN A 173 -12.75 -1.66 -33.78
CA GLN A 173 -14.13 -2.19 -33.83
C GLN A 173 -15.06 -1.27 -34.63
N GLY A 174 -14.89 0.05 -34.53
CA GLY A 174 -15.65 1.02 -35.33
C GLY A 174 -15.39 0.92 -36.85
N ARG A 175 -14.20 0.46 -37.26
CA ARG A 175 -13.86 0.25 -38.68
C ARG A 175 -14.39 -1.05 -39.28
N LEU A 176 -14.74 -2.04 -38.45
CA LEU A 176 -15.32 -3.32 -38.90
C LEU A 176 -16.85 -3.30 -38.95
N ALA A 177 -17.48 -2.30 -38.33
CA ALA A 177 -18.93 -2.12 -38.28
C ALA A 177 -19.48 -1.09 -39.30
N ALA A 178 -18.59 -0.45 -40.07
CA ALA A 178 -18.91 0.52 -41.12
C ALA A 178 -18.59 -0.06 -42.51
#